data_AF-A0A3D2HZ18-F1
#
_entry.id   AF-A0A3D2HZ18-F1
#
_cell.length_a   1.000
_cell.length_b   1.000
_cell.length_c   1.000
_cell.angle_alpha   90.00
_cell.angle_beta   90.00
_cell.angle_gamma   90.00
#
_symmetry.space_group_name_H-M   'P 1'
#
loop_
_entity.id
_entity.type
_entity.pdbx_description
1 polymer ?
#
loop_
_entity_poly.entity_id
_entity_poly.type
_entity_poly.pdbx_seq_one_letter_code
_entity_poly.pdbx_strand_id
1 'polypeptide(L)'
;MPLILPSSQGFPPRRTWEAQAAIPADATQNGYTLAVKSVETDGYVARILLSLTAPEDIDLEGLALRFDRNSFTSTDRQFQSGGISGGVVSDGDSLANTVDLLEEYFVSFQEGQRTYELGSTWELNVTD
;
A
#
# COMPACT_ATOMS: atom_id res chain seq x y z
N MET A 1 3.47 -52.41 16.54
CA MET A 1 2.42 -51.38 16.39
C MET A 1 3.09 -50.07 16.00
N PRO A 2 2.86 -49.51 14.80
CA PRO A 2 3.35 -48.17 14.48
C PRO A 2 2.39 -47.12 15.03
N LEU A 3 2.97 -46.05 15.57
CA LEU A 3 2.33 -44.86 16.13
C LEU A 3 1.78 -44.00 14.98
N ILE A 4 0.47 -43.78 14.93
CA ILE A 4 -0.16 -42.82 14.00
C ILE A 4 -0.06 -41.43 14.63
N LEU A 5 0.67 -40.52 14.00
CA LEU A 5 0.68 -39.10 14.38
C LEU A 5 -0.69 -38.48 13.99
N PRO A 6 -1.36 -37.72 14.88
CA PRO A 6 -2.60 -37.05 14.51
C PRO A 6 -2.32 -36.01 13.43
N SER A 7 -3.20 -36.01 12.41
CA SER A 7 -3.22 -35.09 11.30
C SER A 7 -2.98 -33.66 11.78
N SER A 8 -1.96 -33.02 11.22
CA SER A 8 -1.69 -31.60 11.41
C SER A 8 -2.97 -30.82 11.15
N GLN A 9 -3.57 -30.31 12.23
CA GLN A 9 -4.61 -29.31 12.23
C GLN A 9 -4.15 -28.21 11.28
N GLY A 10 -4.83 -28.09 10.14
CA GLY A 10 -4.46 -27.15 9.09
C GLY A 10 -4.39 -25.76 9.71
N PHE A 11 -3.19 -25.21 9.82
CA PHE A 11 -3.05 -23.77 9.98
C PHE A 11 -3.85 -23.15 8.83
N PRO A 12 -4.69 -22.13 9.09
CA PRO A 12 -5.23 -21.36 7.99
C PRO A 12 -4.02 -20.91 7.15
N PRO A 13 -4.10 -20.92 5.81
CA PRO A 13 -3.01 -20.41 5.00
C PRO A 13 -2.67 -19.03 5.55
N ARG A 14 -1.42 -18.83 6.00
CA ARG A 14 -0.96 -17.49 6.37
C ARG A 14 -1.29 -16.61 5.17
N ARG A 15 -1.93 -15.46 5.40
CA ARG A 15 -2.03 -14.42 4.37
C ARG A 15 -0.61 -14.19 3.85
N THR A 16 -0.34 -14.62 2.63
CA THR A 16 0.93 -14.39 1.96
C THR A 16 0.80 -13.07 1.24
N TRP A 17 1.54 -12.06 1.71
CA TRP A 17 1.69 -10.82 0.96
C TRP A 17 2.55 -11.13 -0.27
N GLU A 18 1.98 -10.92 -1.45
CA GLU A 18 2.69 -11.02 -2.70
C GLU A 18 3.18 -9.63 -3.07
N ALA A 19 4.50 -9.45 -3.16
CA ALA A 19 5.09 -8.25 -3.72
C ALA A 19 4.74 -8.19 -5.22
N GLN A 20 4.15 -7.08 -5.64
CA GLN A 20 3.92 -6.83 -7.05
C GLN A 20 5.27 -6.52 -7.72
N ALA A 21 5.40 -6.83 -9.01
CA ALA A 21 6.57 -6.42 -9.78
C ALA A 21 6.82 -4.91 -9.59
N ALA A 22 8.10 -4.50 -9.51
CA ALA A 22 8.45 -3.10 -9.30
C ALA A 22 7.67 -2.20 -10.27
N ILE A 23 6.89 -1.28 -9.70
CA ILE A 23 6.10 -0.30 -10.45
C ILE A 23 6.96 0.98 -10.46
N PRO A 24 7.77 1.23 -11.50
CA PRO A 24 8.52 2.47 -11.60
C PRO A 24 7.51 3.59 -11.89
N ALA A 25 6.99 4.19 -10.82
CA ALA A 25 6.09 5.32 -10.88
C ALA A 25 6.64 6.40 -9.93
N ASP A 26 7.03 7.52 -10.51
CA ASP A 26 7.34 8.75 -9.81
C ASP A 26 6.56 9.91 -10.41
N ALA A 27 6.28 10.91 -9.58
CA ALA A 27 5.64 12.15 -9.97
C ALA A 27 6.32 13.30 -9.25
N THR A 28 6.69 14.33 -10.02
CA THR A 28 7.30 15.55 -9.46
C THR A 28 6.37 16.75 -9.67
N GLN A 29 6.07 17.48 -8.60
CA GLN A 29 5.29 18.72 -8.64
C GLN A 29 5.82 19.72 -7.63
N ASN A 30 5.98 20.98 -8.03
CA ASN A 30 6.47 22.08 -7.18
C ASN A 30 7.79 21.77 -6.44
N GLY A 31 8.65 20.93 -7.02
CA GLY A 31 9.92 20.51 -6.41
C GLY A 31 9.81 19.34 -5.43
N TYR A 32 8.60 18.81 -5.19
CA TYR A 32 8.37 17.59 -4.44
C TYR A 32 8.27 16.41 -5.40
N THR A 33 8.97 15.33 -5.08
CA THR A 33 8.95 14.08 -5.84
C THR A 33 8.36 12.98 -4.97
N LEU A 34 7.29 12.36 -5.44
CA LEU A 34 6.74 11.13 -4.86
C LEU A 34 7.15 9.94 -5.73
N ALA A 35 7.67 8.86 -5.14
CA ALA A 35 7.99 7.63 -5.85
C ALA A 35 7.46 6.38 -5.15
N VAL A 36 7.01 5.40 -5.93
CA VAL A 36 6.56 4.10 -5.43
C VAL A 36 7.76 3.19 -5.19
N LYS A 37 8.02 2.82 -3.93
CA LYS A 37 9.09 1.87 -3.53
C LYS A 37 8.61 0.42 -3.63
N SER A 38 7.42 0.13 -3.12
CA SER A 38 6.83 -1.20 -3.21
C SER A 38 5.31 -1.16 -3.16
N VAL A 39 4.70 -2.16 -3.78
CA VAL A 39 3.27 -2.48 -3.64
C VAL A 39 3.16 -3.95 -3.30
N GLU A 40 2.48 -4.25 -2.21
CA GLU A 40 2.21 -5.62 -1.76
C GLU A 40 0.72 -5.82 -1.58
N THR A 41 0.21 -7.02 -1.88
CA THR A 41 -1.17 -7.35 -1.55
C THR A 41 -1.33 -8.81 -1.16
N ASP A 42 -2.25 -9.08 -0.23
CA ASP A 42 -2.75 -10.44 0.04
C ASP A 42 -4.01 -10.78 -0.78
N GLY A 43 -4.44 -9.87 -1.66
CA GLY A 43 -5.67 -9.92 -2.43
C GLY A 43 -6.86 -9.17 -1.83
N TYR A 44 -6.79 -8.74 -0.57
CA TYR A 44 -7.87 -8.05 0.14
C TYR A 44 -7.40 -6.73 0.76
N VAL A 45 -6.15 -6.69 1.21
CA VAL A 45 -5.45 -5.50 1.67
C VAL A 45 -4.28 -5.25 0.72
N ALA A 46 -4.06 -4.00 0.36
CA ALA A 46 -2.85 -3.58 -0.33
C ALA A 46 -2.04 -2.65 0.55
N ARG A 47 -0.72 -2.79 0.47
CA ARG A 47 0.25 -1.98 1.17
C ARG A 47 1.11 -1.30 0.12
N ILE A 48 1.20 0.01 0.19
CA ILE A 48 1.99 0.81 -0.73
C ILE A 48 3.03 1.54 0.12
N LEU A 49 4.30 1.29 -0.17
CA LEU A 49 5.40 2.08 0.38
C LEU A 49 5.79 3.13 -0.66
N LEU A 50 5.70 4.39 -0.25
CA LEU A 50 6.03 5.56 -1.06
C LEU A 50 7.22 6.26 -0.42
N SER A 51 8.08 6.87 -1.23
CA SER A 51 9.05 7.86 -0.76
C SER A 51 8.63 9.24 -1.24
N LEU A 52 8.64 10.20 -0.33
CA LEU A 52 8.48 11.62 -0.63
C LEU A 52 9.83 12.31 -0.45
N THR A 53 10.24 13.04 -1.48
CA THR A 53 11.43 13.90 -1.45
C THR A 53 10.99 15.33 -1.68
N ALA A 54 11.25 16.20 -0.71
CA ALA A 54 11.04 17.64 -0.83
C ALA A 54 12.32 18.35 -1.32
N PRO A 55 12.23 19.63 -1.70
CA PRO A 55 13.41 20.47 -1.89
C PRO A 55 14.33 20.42 -0.66
N GLU A 56 15.66 20.54 -0.87
CA GLU A 56 16.67 20.34 0.18
C GLU A 56 16.53 21.28 1.40
N ASP A 57 15.86 22.42 1.25
CA ASP A 57 15.62 23.40 2.31
C ASP A 57 14.33 23.16 3.11
N ILE A 58 13.58 22.11 2.78
CA ILE A 58 12.33 21.73 3.44
C ILE A 58 12.59 20.55 4.38
N ASP A 59 12.24 20.74 5.65
CA ASP A 59 12.22 19.68 6.65
C ASP A 59 10.84 18.99 6.67
N LEU A 60 10.82 17.70 6.38
CA LEU A 60 9.63 16.85 6.41
C LEU A 60 9.48 16.13 7.75
N GLU A 61 10.51 16.11 8.60
CA GLU A 61 10.44 15.42 9.89
C GLU A 61 9.38 16.05 10.79
N GLY A 62 8.49 15.22 11.34
CA GLY A 62 7.45 15.66 12.26
C GLY A 62 6.24 16.34 11.60
N LEU A 63 6.20 16.47 10.27
CA LEU A 63 4.99 16.88 9.57
C LEU A 63 3.93 15.77 9.62
N ALA A 64 2.68 16.17 9.82
CA ALA A 64 1.53 15.27 9.76
C ALA A 64 1.09 15.07 8.31
N LEU A 65 1.94 14.42 7.50
CA LEU A 65 1.65 14.10 6.11
C LEU A 65 0.62 12.97 6.01
N ARG A 66 -0.33 13.11 5.08
CA ARG A 66 -1.40 12.13 4.84
C ARG A 66 -1.83 12.15 3.38
N PHE A 67 -2.18 10.98 2.85
CA PHE A 67 -2.87 10.88 1.57
C PHE A 67 -4.39 11.01 1.78
N ASP A 68 -5.04 11.90 1.03
CA ASP A 68 -6.50 12.01 0.99
C ASP A 68 -7.08 11.25 -0.21
N ARG A 69 -8.41 11.07 -0.21
CA ARG A 69 -9.28 10.59 -1.29
C ARG A 69 -8.60 9.79 -2.40
N ASN A 70 -8.54 8.47 -2.19
CA ASN A 70 -8.15 7.52 -3.23
C ASN A 70 -9.38 6.79 -3.78
N SER A 71 -9.47 6.67 -5.11
CA SER A 71 -10.58 6.00 -5.79
C SER A 71 -10.10 4.71 -6.43
N PHE A 72 -10.68 3.58 -6.00
CA PHE A 72 -10.48 2.30 -6.67
C PHE A 72 -11.65 2.04 -7.61
N THR A 73 -11.39 2.07 -8.92
CA THR A 73 -12.41 1.82 -9.96
C THR A 73 -12.15 0.48 -10.61
N SER A 74 -13.16 -0.38 -10.64
CA SER A 74 -13.15 -1.63 -11.41
C SER A 74 -14.41 -1.66 -12.27
N THR A 75 -14.23 -1.82 -13.59
CA THR A 75 -15.28 -1.64 -14.61
C THR A 75 -16.52 -2.51 -14.37
N ASP A 76 -16.36 -3.65 -13.69
CA ASP A 76 -17.43 -4.64 -13.51
C ASP A 76 -17.80 -4.89 -12.03
N ARG A 77 -17.34 -4.05 -11.09
CA ARG A 77 -17.56 -4.30 -9.65
C ARG A 77 -18.08 -3.06 -8.92
N GLN A 78 -19.19 -3.23 -8.19
CA GLN A 78 -19.79 -2.16 -7.41
C GLN A 78 -19.11 -2.01 -6.04
N PHE A 79 -18.53 -0.83 -5.80
CA PHE A 79 -17.93 -0.46 -4.51
C PHE A 79 -18.95 -0.59 -3.37
N GLN A 80 -18.55 -1.25 -2.29
CA GLN A 80 -19.38 -1.42 -1.09
C GLN A 80 -18.87 -0.59 0.07
N SER A 81 -17.59 -0.75 0.42
CA SER A 81 -16.94 0.03 1.48
C SER A 81 -15.42 -0.04 1.34
N GLY A 82 -14.72 0.90 1.96
CA GLY A 82 -13.27 0.88 2.00
C GLY A 82 -12.73 1.91 2.97
N GLY A 83 -11.42 1.85 3.18
CA GLY A 83 -10.71 2.80 4.02
C GLY A 83 -9.21 2.73 3.80
N ILE A 84 -8.55 3.70 4.41
CA ILE A 84 -7.13 3.95 4.27
C ILE A 84 -6.59 4.20 5.68
N SER A 85 -5.50 3.54 6.00
CA SER A 85 -4.70 3.85 7.17
C SER A 85 -3.24 3.91 6.77
N GLY A 86 -2.55 4.94 7.22
CA GLY A 86 -1.14 5.10 6.91
C GLY A 86 -0.50 6.16 7.76
N GLY A 87 0.79 6.34 7.53
CA GLY A 87 1.58 7.34 8.20
C GLY A 87 3.04 7.35 7.77
N VAL A 88 3.74 8.34 8.28
CA VAL A 88 5.19 8.51 8.08
C VAL A 88 5.93 7.36 8.75
N VAL A 89 6.86 6.77 8.01
CA VAL A 89 7.82 5.78 8.49
C VAL A 89 9.23 6.27 8.16
N SER A 90 10.22 5.81 8.93
CA SER A 90 11.62 6.17 8.69
C SER A 90 12.08 5.57 7.35
N ASP A 91 12.67 6.39 6.50
CA ASP A 91 13.29 6.02 5.22
C ASP A 91 14.76 5.55 5.37
N GLY A 92 15.40 5.92 6.48
CA GLY A 92 16.70 5.43 6.92
C GLY A 92 17.90 6.12 6.27
N ASP A 93 17.72 7.23 5.55
CA ASP A 93 18.81 7.93 4.85
C ASP A 93 19.42 9.11 5.65
N SER A 94 18.81 9.45 6.80
CA SER A 94 19.22 10.56 7.69
C SER A 94 19.10 11.96 7.07
N LEU A 95 18.35 12.10 5.97
CA LEU A 95 18.03 13.38 5.38
C LEU A 95 16.69 13.88 5.93
N ALA A 96 16.63 15.17 6.26
CA ALA A 96 15.41 15.77 6.79
C ALA A 96 14.36 16.06 5.70
N ASN A 97 14.79 16.14 4.43
CA ASN A 97 13.92 16.47 3.30
C ASN A 97 13.33 15.23 2.60
N THR A 98 13.49 14.05 3.20
CA THR A 98 12.94 12.80 2.70
C THR A 98 12.19 12.09 3.82
N VAL A 99 11.12 11.41 3.44
CA VAL A 99 10.39 10.49 4.32
C VAL A 99 9.82 9.34 3.51
N ASP A 100 9.62 8.21 4.17
CA ASP A 100 8.80 7.13 3.64
C ASP A 100 7.39 7.20 4.23
N LEU A 101 6.42 6.75 3.43
CA LEU A 101 5.02 6.72 3.79
C LEU A 101 4.49 5.31 3.50
N LEU A 102 3.96 4.65 4.53
CA LEU A 102 3.32 3.35 4.39
C LEU A 102 1.81 3.53 4.45
N GLU A 103 1.14 3.20 3.34
CA GLU A 103 -0.31 3.27 3.23
C GLU A 103 -0.90 1.86 3.08
N GLU A 104 -1.88 1.54 3.92
CA GLU A 104 -2.68 0.33 3.85
C GLU A 104 -4.08 0.64 3.34
N TYR A 105 -4.46 0.01 2.24
CA TYR A 105 -5.76 0.12 1.60
C TYR A 105 -6.55 -1.16 1.83
N PHE A 106 -7.80 -1.00 2.25
CA PHE A 106 -8.78 -2.07 2.21
C PHE A 106 -10.00 -1.58 1.45
N VAL A 107 -10.36 -2.30 0.39
CA VAL A 107 -11.56 -2.05 -0.40
C VAL A 107 -12.37 -3.33 -0.38
N SER A 108 -13.69 -3.19 -0.40
CA SER A 108 -14.62 -4.30 -0.51
C SER A 108 -15.62 -4.00 -1.61
N PHE A 109 -15.82 -5.00 -2.47
CA PHE A 109 -16.89 -5.03 -3.43
C PHE A 109 -18.00 -5.95 -2.91
N GLN A 110 -19.22 -5.76 -3.42
CA GLN A 110 -20.28 -6.74 -3.18
C GLN A 110 -19.76 -8.13 -3.60
N GLU A 111 -20.01 -9.14 -2.77
CA GLU A 111 -19.61 -10.55 -2.93
C GLU A 111 -18.27 -11.03 -2.33
N GLY A 112 -17.51 -10.19 -1.61
CA GLY A 112 -16.38 -10.66 -0.77
C GLY A 112 -15.24 -11.38 -1.52
N GLN A 113 -15.15 -11.16 -2.83
CA GLN A 113 -14.13 -11.72 -3.71
C GLN A 113 -12.76 -11.03 -3.53
N ARG A 114 -11.71 -11.58 -4.15
CA ARG A 114 -10.37 -10.96 -4.17
C ARG A 114 -10.49 -9.55 -4.75
N THR A 115 -10.18 -8.55 -3.93
CA THR A 115 -10.37 -7.14 -4.25
C THR A 115 -9.30 -6.67 -5.22
N TYR A 116 -8.07 -7.12 -4.98
CA TYR A 116 -6.88 -6.72 -5.71
C TYR A 116 -6.41 -7.86 -6.59
N GLU A 117 -6.95 -7.90 -7.80
CA GLU A 117 -6.58 -8.90 -8.82
C GLU A 117 -5.49 -8.36 -9.74
N LEU A 118 -4.60 -9.24 -10.17
CA LEU A 118 -3.54 -8.91 -11.11
C LEU A 118 -4.14 -8.32 -12.39
N GLY A 119 -3.64 -7.15 -12.82
CA GLY A 119 -4.16 -6.42 -13.99
C GLY A 119 -5.19 -5.34 -13.67
N SER A 120 -5.59 -5.16 -12.39
CA SER A 120 -6.41 -4.01 -11.97
C SER A 120 -5.63 -2.70 -12.03
N THR A 121 -6.29 -1.60 -12.44
CA THR A 121 -5.72 -0.24 -12.42
C THR A 121 -6.07 0.49 -11.13
N TRP A 122 -5.14 1.28 -10.62
CA TRP A 122 -5.25 2.04 -9.37
C TRP A 122 -4.86 3.48 -9.61
N GLU A 123 -5.64 4.42 -9.07
CA GLU A 123 -5.32 5.84 -9.07
C GLU A 123 -5.10 6.31 -7.64
N LEU A 124 -3.89 6.79 -7.38
CA LEU A 124 -3.48 7.35 -6.10
C LEU A 124 -3.38 8.87 -6.25
N ASN A 125 -4.00 9.61 -5.33
CA ASN A 125 -3.91 11.07 -5.28
C ASN A 125 -3.22 11.52 -3.99
N VAL A 126 -2.42 12.57 -4.08
CA VAL A 126 -1.80 13.24 -2.91
C VAL A 126 -2.30 14.67 -2.88
N THR A 127 -2.74 15.13 -1.72
CA THR A 127 -3.20 16.50 -1.49
C THR A 127 -2.38 17.13 -0.36
N ASP A 128 -2.28 18.46 -0.36
CA ASP A 128 -1.65 19.24 0.73
C ASP A 128 -2.57 19.38 1.96
#